data_AF-A0AAQ3N3B0-F1
#
_entry.id   AF-A0AAQ3N3B0-F1
#
_cell.length_a   1.000
_cell.length_b   1.000
_cell.length_c   1.000
_cell.angle_alpha   90.00
_cell.angle_beta   90.00
_cell.angle_gamma   90.00
#
_symmetry.space_group_name_H-M   'P 1'
#
loop_
_entity.id
_entity.type
_entity.pdbx_description
1 polymer ?
#
loop_
_entity_poly.entity_id
_entity_poly.type
_entity_poly.pdbx_seq_one_letter_code
_entity_poly.pdbx_strand_id
1 'polypeptide(L)'
;MTLFVQGKSQLSVEENADFLDQLSPRVRNRVEYLMEVQEEFDGVQDELFEELSRLEDKYEKRFALLYRHRSEVLMGIKEEELTDEDEPEKAMDKVFGIPNFWLTAMKRKDILAELITEDDEGAFQYLEDIKSFRLCDSGGFKLEFTFPCNPYFEPSTLKKKYIIDRDGPVLIKARGKVPDKKVLPKMARRTSNDDKPLTNTKKSFFNFFNPPLDHDDDDEEDVDEDDLPIELIKKDYEIG
;
A
#
# COMPACT_ATOMS: atom_id res chain seq x y z
N MET A 1 -16.92 -4.99 2.45
CA MET A 1 -16.57 -4.21 1.24
C MET A 1 -16.63 -5.20 0.09
N THR A 2 -17.78 -5.30 -0.57
CA THR A 2 -18.03 -6.33 -1.58
C THR A 2 -17.33 -5.89 -2.85
N LEU A 3 -16.25 -6.59 -3.22
CA LEU A 3 -15.61 -6.48 -4.53
C LEU A 3 -16.63 -6.92 -5.59
N PHE A 4 -17.38 -5.99 -6.17
CA PHE A 4 -18.06 -6.23 -7.42
C PHE A 4 -17.08 -5.90 -8.55
N VAL A 5 -16.34 -6.93 -8.95
CA VAL A 5 -15.70 -6.96 -10.27
C VAL A 5 -16.84 -7.17 -11.27
N GLN A 6 -17.36 -6.08 -11.85
CA GLN A 6 -18.07 -6.16 -13.11
C GLN A 6 -17.06 -5.82 -14.20
N GLY A 7 -16.62 -6.87 -14.89
CA GLY A 7 -15.80 -6.73 -16.07
C GLY A 7 -16.56 -5.92 -17.12
N LYS A 8 -15.98 -4.82 -17.59
CA LYS A 8 -16.26 -4.41 -18.97
C LYS A 8 -15.77 -5.55 -19.83
N SER A 9 -16.67 -6.28 -20.48
CA SER A 9 -16.34 -7.34 -21.41
C SER A 9 -15.38 -6.81 -22.46
N GLN A 10 -14.09 -7.12 -22.32
CA GLN A 10 -13.08 -6.95 -23.36
C GLN A 10 -13.27 -8.09 -24.38
N LEU A 11 -14.39 -8.09 -25.08
CA LEU A 11 -14.43 -8.69 -26.41
C LEU A 11 -14.05 -7.57 -27.36
N SER A 12 -13.10 -7.84 -28.26
CA SER A 12 -12.70 -6.87 -29.28
C SER A 12 -13.94 -6.34 -30.02
N VAL A 13 -13.95 -5.05 -30.38
CA VAL A 13 -15.04 -4.44 -31.17
C VAL A 13 -15.29 -5.24 -32.46
N GLU A 14 -14.25 -5.87 -33.01
CA GLU A 14 -14.33 -6.72 -34.20
C GLU A 14 -14.98 -8.09 -33.90
N GLU A 15 -14.69 -8.71 -32.75
CA GLU A 15 -15.29 -9.98 -32.34
C GLU A 15 -16.78 -9.84 -31.99
N ASN A 16 -17.18 -8.67 -31.47
CA ASN A 16 -18.57 -8.36 -31.17
C ASN A 16 -19.42 -8.15 -32.44
N ALA A 17 -18.85 -7.57 -33.50
CA ALA A 17 -19.55 -7.37 -34.77
C ALA A 17 -19.86 -8.71 -35.46
N ASP A 18 -18.86 -9.60 -35.53
CA ASP A 18 -19.01 -10.95 -36.10
C ASP A 18 -20.04 -11.80 -35.34
N PHE A 19 -20.13 -11.63 -34.01
CA PHE A 19 -21.13 -12.32 -33.19
C PHE A 19 -22.56 -11.82 -33.49
N LEU A 20 -22.78 -10.50 -33.52
CA LEU A 20 -24.11 -9.91 -33.76
C LEU A 20 -24.66 -10.24 -35.16
N ASP A 21 -23.78 -10.35 -36.14
CA ASP A 21 -24.13 -10.69 -37.53
C ASP A 21 -24.60 -12.14 -37.70
N GLN A 22 -24.15 -13.05 -36.83
CA GLN A 22 -24.57 -14.46 -36.81
C GLN A 22 -25.94 -14.68 -36.14
N LEU A 23 -26.48 -13.68 -35.42
CA LEU A 23 -27.74 -13.80 -34.71
C LEU A 23 -28.96 -13.59 -35.61
N SER A 24 -30.04 -14.33 -35.35
CA SER A 24 -31.33 -14.04 -35.98
C SER A 24 -31.84 -12.64 -35.62
N PRO A 25 -32.61 -11.96 -36.48
CA PRO A 25 -33.08 -10.59 -36.21
C PRO A 25 -33.79 -10.42 -34.87
N ARG A 26 -34.58 -11.42 -34.46
CA ARG A 26 -35.30 -11.41 -33.18
C ARG A 26 -34.36 -11.47 -31.97
N VAL A 27 -33.25 -12.18 -32.09
CA VAL A 27 -32.26 -12.30 -31.02
C VAL A 27 -31.36 -11.07 -30.99
N ARG A 28 -30.96 -10.54 -32.16
CA ARG A 28 -30.19 -9.29 -32.27
C ARG A 28 -30.89 -8.13 -31.58
N ASN A 29 -32.18 -7.89 -31.85
CA ASN A 29 -32.94 -6.82 -31.19
C ASN A 29 -32.97 -6.96 -29.65
N ARG A 30 -32.89 -8.19 -29.11
CA ARG A 30 -32.81 -8.39 -27.65
C ARG A 30 -31.43 -8.03 -27.11
N VAL A 31 -30.38 -8.33 -27.85
CA VAL A 31 -29.01 -7.98 -27.47
C VAL A 31 -28.82 -6.46 -27.53
N GLU A 32 -29.31 -5.80 -28.59
CA GLU A 32 -29.31 -4.33 -28.70
C GLU A 32 -30.04 -3.69 -27.52
N TYR A 33 -31.22 -4.19 -27.15
CA TYR A 33 -31.93 -3.71 -25.97
C TYR A 33 -31.16 -3.96 -24.65
N LEU A 34 -30.47 -5.10 -24.52
CA LEU A 34 -29.62 -5.35 -23.36
C LEU A 34 -28.40 -4.41 -23.29
N MET A 35 -27.91 -3.94 -24.44
CA MET A 35 -26.85 -2.92 -24.48
C MET A 35 -27.38 -1.57 -23.98
N GLU A 36 -28.60 -1.16 -24.35
CA GLU A 36 -29.24 0.04 -23.79
C GLU A 36 -29.39 -0.07 -22.26
N VAL A 37 -29.83 -1.23 -21.76
CA VAL A 37 -29.92 -1.49 -20.31
C VAL A 37 -28.54 -1.45 -19.64
N GLN A 38 -27.48 -1.90 -20.31
CA GLN A 38 -26.11 -1.82 -19.80
C GLN A 38 -25.63 -0.36 -19.74
N GLU A 39 -25.98 0.49 -20.71
CA GLU A 39 -25.67 1.92 -20.68
C GLU A 39 -26.37 2.62 -19.49
N GLU A 40 -27.63 2.28 -19.22
CA GLU A 40 -28.34 2.79 -18.03
C GLU A 40 -27.66 2.31 -16.73
N PHE A 41 -27.23 1.04 -16.68
CA PHE A 41 -26.52 0.48 -15.54
C PHE A 41 -25.18 1.21 -15.30
N ASP A 42 -24.39 1.41 -16.34
CA ASP A 42 -23.12 2.13 -16.28
C ASP A 42 -23.32 3.56 -15.78
N GLY A 43 -24.38 4.25 -16.22
CA GLY A 43 -24.73 5.59 -15.74
C GLY A 43 -25.03 5.64 -14.24
N VAL A 44 -25.80 4.67 -13.72
CA VAL A 44 -26.05 4.55 -12.27
C VAL A 44 -24.77 4.21 -11.50
N GLN A 45 -23.88 3.40 -12.09
CA GLN A 45 -22.57 3.10 -11.49
C GLN A 45 -21.70 4.36 -11.39
N ASP A 46 -21.67 5.20 -12.43
CA ASP A 46 -20.91 6.45 -12.43
C ASP A 46 -21.41 7.40 -11.34
N GLU A 47 -22.73 7.54 -11.18
CA GLU A 47 -23.33 8.32 -10.08
C GLU A 47 -22.89 7.80 -8.70
N LEU A 48 -22.92 6.47 -8.50
CA LEU A 48 -22.45 5.83 -7.27
C LEU A 48 -20.98 6.13 -6.99
N PHE A 49 -20.11 6.03 -8.00
CA PHE A 49 -18.68 6.29 -7.83
C PHE A 49 -18.39 7.76 -7.52
N GLU A 50 -19.11 8.69 -8.14
CA GLU A 50 -19.01 10.12 -7.80
C GLU A 50 -19.41 10.39 -6.34
N GLU A 51 -20.52 9.81 -5.89
CA GLU A 51 -20.98 9.97 -4.51
C GLU A 51 -20.00 9.36 -3.50
N LEU A 52 -19.50 8.15 -3.78
CA LEU A 52 -18.49 7.50 -2.95
C LEU A 52 -17.21 8.33 -2.87
N SER A 53 -16.72 8.83 -4.01
CA SER A 53 -15.53 9.68 -4.06
C SER A 53 -15.68 10.94 -3.20
N ARG A 54 -16.82 11.65 -3.33
CA ARG A 54 -17.13 12.83 -2.48
C ARG A 54 -17.20 12.48 -1.00
N LEU A 55 -17.78 11.33 -0.67
CA LEU A 55 -17.92 10.87 0.72
C LEU A 55 -16.56 10.51 1.31
N GLU A 56 -15.73 9.81 0.56
CA GLU A 56 -14.38 9.41 0.94
C GLU A 56 -13.49 10.63 1.17
N ASP A 57 -13.47 11.60 0.25
CA ASP A 57 -12.74 12.88 0.39
C ASP A 57 -13.13 13.62 1.68
N LYS A 58 -14.43 13.62 2.00
CA LYS A 58 -14.96 14.28 3.21
C LYS A 58 -14.42 13.62 4.47
N TYR A 59 -14.41 12.28 4.52
CA TYR A 59 -13.94 11.55 5.70
C TYR A 59 -12.43 11.45 5.78
N GLU A 60 -11.71 11.42 4.66
CA GLU A 60 -10.26 11.45 4.62
C GLU A 60 -9.72 12.71 5.31
N LYS A 61 -10.30 13.89 5.02
CA LYS A 61 -9.94 15.14 5.70
C LYS A 61 -10.17 15.08 7.21
N ARG A 62 -11.24 14.39 7.66
CA ARG A 62 -11.53 14.21 9.10
C ARG A 62 -10.54 13.25 9.75
N PHE A 63 -10.24 12.13 9.10
CA PHE A 63 -9.25 11.18 9.59
C PHE A 63 -7.85 11.78 9.63
N ALA A 64 -7.46 12.58 8.62
CA ALA A 64 -6.18 13.27 8.59
C ALA A 64 -5.98 14.18 9.82
N LEU A 65 -7.03 14.88 10.27
CA LEU A 65 -6.98 15.67 11.51
C LEU A 65 -6.76 14.80 12.75
N LEU A 66 -7.46 13.65 12.84
CA LEU A 66 -7.30 12.72 13.96
C LEU A 66 -5.91 12.05 13.97
N TYR A 67 -5.39 11.67 12.80
CA TYR A 67 -4.06 11.09 12.67
C TYR A 67 -2.97 12.10 13.00
N ARG A 68 -3.12 13.36 12.60
CA ARG A 68 -2.23 14.44 13.03
C ARG A 68 -2.24 14.59 14.55
N HIS A 69 -3.41 14.65 15.18
CA HIS A 69 -3.51 14.75 16.63
C HIS A 69 -2.84 13.58 17.34
N ARG A 70 -3.06 12.35 16.86
CA ARG A 70 -2.39 11.15 17.36
C ARG A 70 -0.87 11.28 17.24
N SER A 71 -0.36 11.69 16.08
CA SER A 71 1.08 11.88 15.86
C SER A 71 1.68 12.92 16.83
N GLU A 72 1.00 14.04 17.06
CA GLU A 72 1.43 15.07 18.04
C GLU A 72 1.54 14.50 19.46
N VAL A 73 0.59 13.64 19.88
CA VAL A 73 0.63 12.96 21.20
C VAL A 73 1.73 11.90 21.24
N LEU A 74 1.87 11.08 20.20
CA LEU A 74 2.91 10.04 20.11
C LEU A 74 4.32 10.62 20.19
N MET A 75 4.51 11.81 19.60
CA MET A 75 5.76 12.55 19.66
C MET A 75 5.88 13.39 20.95
N GLY A 76 4.89 13.44 21.83
CA GLY A 76 4.95 14.28 23.05
C GLY A 76 4.98 15.79 22.76
N ILE A 77 4.55 16.22 21.58
CA ILE A 77 4.37 17.63 21.22
C ILE A 77 3.14 18.19 21.94
N LYS A 78 2.12 17.34 22.12
CA LYS A 78 0.89 17.66 22.82
C LYS A 78 0.71 16.69 23.97
N GLU A 79 0.59 17.23 25.18
CA GLU A 79 0.20 16.48 26.39
C GLU A 79 -1.28 16.72 26.66
N GLU A 80 -1.99 15.69 27.12
CA GLU A 80 -3.33 15.86 27.68
C GLU A 80 -3.19 16.32 29.13
N GLU A 81 -4.05 17.25 29.59
CA GLU A 81 -4.00 17.71 30.98
C GLU A 81 -4.28 16.53 31.92
N LEU A 82 -3.26 16.16 32.72
CA LEU A 82 -3.42 15.18 33.78
C LEU A 82 -4.45 15.72 34.78
N THR A 83 -5.48 14.93 35.09
CA THR A 83 -6.38 15.24 36.19
C THR A 83 -5.65 15.00 37.51
N ASP A 84 -5.92 15.84 38.53
CA ASP A 84 -5.23 15.86 39.84
C ASP A 84 -5.24 14.52 40.62
N GLU A 85 -5.89 13.46 40.11
CA GLU A 85 -5.89 12.11 40.69
C GLU A 85 -4.68 11.26 40.28
N ASP A 86 -3.91 11.67 39.26
CA ASP A 86 -2.71 10.97 38.80
C ASP A 86 -1.44 11.67 39.33
N GLU A 87 -1.13 11.58 40.63
CA GLU A 87 0.21 11.94 41.13
C GLU A 87 1.23 10.88 40.66
N PRO A 88 2.21 11.19 39.79
CA PRO A 88 3.32 10.31 39.58
C PRO A 88 4.42 10.63 40.60
N GLU A 89 4.82 9.61 41.35
CA GLU A 89 6.10 9.59 42.05
C GLU A 89 7.20 10.11 41.11
N LYS A 90 7.98 11.08 41.60
CA LYS A 90 9.16 11.69 40.95
C LYS A 90 9.90 10.75 40.00
N ALA A 91 9.60 10.82 38.71
CA ALA A 91 10.42 10.23 37.65
C ALA A 91 11.18 11.34 36.93
N MET A 92 12.41 11.53 37.37
CA MET A 92 13.40 12.39 36.74
C MET A 92 13.91 11.70 35.47
N ASP A 93 13.08 11.68 34.42
CA ASP A 93 13.48 11.48 33.03
C ASP A 93 12.36 12.01 32.15
N LYS A 94 12.64 13.02 31.32
CA LYS A 94 11.69 13.55 30.34
C LYS A 94 11.49 12.48 29.26
N VAL A 95 10.57 11.55 29.48
CA VAL A 95 10.13 10.63 28.43
C VAL A 95 9.37 11.46 27.41
N PHE A 96 9.97 11.67 26.23
CA PHE A 96 9.36 12.41 25.14
C PHE A 96 8.43 11.47 24.36
N GLY A 97 7.13 11.77 24.38
CA GLY A 97 6.12 10.99 23.67
C GLY A 97 5.90 9.58 24.23
N ILE A 98 5.45 8.65 23.37
CA ILE A 98 5.24 7.24 23.73
C ILE A 98 6.33 6.38 23.08
N PRO A 99 7.35 5.93 23.83
CA PRO A 99 8.44 5.14 23.29
C PRO A 99 7.96 3.84 22.65
N ASN A 100 8.59 3.45 21.53
CA ASN A 100 8.34 2.18 20.84
C ASN A 100 6.88 1.93 20.44
N PHE A 101 6.05 2.98 20.33
CA PHE A 101 4.63 2.82 20.03
C PHE A 101 4.39 1.99 18.77
N TRP A 102 5.02 2.38 17.65
CA TRP A 102 4.83 1.70 16.37
C TRP A 102 5.44 0.30 16.33
N LEU A 103 6.63 0.12 16.90
CA LEU A 103 7.24 -1.21 17.04
C LEU A 103 6.31 -2.15 17.82
N THR A 104 5.77 -1.67 18.95
CA THR A 104 4.83 -2.43 19.78
C THR A 104 3.54 -2.73 19.02
N ALA A 105 2.98 -1.73 18.33
CA ALA A 105 1.74 -1.87 17.56
C ALA A 105 1.89 -2.88 16.42
N MET A 106 3.00 -2.81 15.66
CA MET A 106 3.27 -3.73 14.55
C MET A 106 3.51 -5.15 15.03
N LYS A 107 4.26 -5.35 16.12
CA LYS A 107 4.49 -6.68 16.72
C LYS A 107 3.22 -7.34 17.28
N ARG A 108 2.10 -6.63 17.43
CA ARG A 108 0.81 -7.24 17.80
C ARG A 108 0.10 -7.94 16.63
N LYS A 109 0.58 -7.76 15.40
CA LYS A 109 0.04 -8.45 14.23
C LYS A 109 1.01 -9.56 13.83
N ASP A 110 0.52 -10.80 13.84
CA ASP A 110 1.35 -12.00 13.62
C ASP A 110 2.17 -11.91 12.32
N ILE A 111 1.54 -11.51 11.22
CA ILE A 111 2.20 -11.36 9.91
C ILE A 111 3.36 -10.34 9.93
N LEU A 112 3.24 -9.27 10.73
CA LEU A 112 4.27 -8.25 10.86
C LEU A 112 5.35 -8.68 11.87
N ALA A 113 4.95 -9.33 12.96
CA ALA A 113 5.86 -9.83 13.99
C ALA A 113 6.85 -10.86 13.42
N GLU A 114 6.41 -11.71 12.49
CA GLU A 114 7.27 -12.67 11.80
C GLU A 114 8.30 -12.02 10.86
N LEU A 115 8.01 -10.80 10.36
CA LEU A 115 8.87 -10.07 9.43
C LEU A 115 9.89 -9.19 10.14
N ILE A 116 9.54 -8.64 11.31
CA ILE A 116 10.41 -7.76 12.10
C ILE A 116 11.43 -8.62 12.86
N THR A 117 12.67 -8.58 12.41
CA THR A 117 13.79 -9.26 13.07
C THR A 117 14.42 -8.41 14.17
N GLU A 118 15.24 -9.02 15.04
CA GLU A 118 15.99 -8.31 16.10
C GLU A 118 16.86 -7.18 15.53
N ASP A 119 17.44 -7.37 14.33
CA ASP A 119 18.23 -6.36 13.63
C ASP A 119 17.36 -5.16 13.17
N ASP A 120 16.07 -5.38 12.87
CA ASP A 120 15.15 -4.34 12.43
C ASP A 120 14.63 -3.50 13.59
N GLU A 121 14.48 -4.11 14.78
CA GLU A 121 13.91 -3.45 15.96
C GLU A 121 14.62 -2.15 16.27
N GLY A 122 15.95 -2.14 16.17
CA GLY A 122 16.76 -0.97 16.44
C GLY A 122 16.42 0.23 15.56
N ALA A 123 16.09 0.02 14.28
CA ALA A 123 15.62 1.08 13.39
C ALA A 123 14.15 1.45 13.67
N PHE A 124 13.31 0.47 13.99
CA PHE A 124 11.89 0.68 14.32
C PHE A 124 11.64 1.51 15.57
N GLN A 125 12.59 1.56 16.52
CA GLN A 125 12.51 2.46 17.68
C GLN A 125 12.44 3.95 17.27
N TYR A 126 12.91 4.28 16.07
CA TYR A 126 12.89 5.64 15.51
C TYR A 126 11.67 5.90 14.61
N LEU A 127 10.76 4.94 14.42
CA LEU A 127 9.58 5.16 13.59
C LEU A 127 8.64 6.17 14.26
N GLU A 128 8.42 7.32 13.63
CA GLU A 128 7.57 8.41 14.17
C GLU A 128 6.10 8.25 13.78
N ASP A 129 5.84 7.91 12.51
CA ASP A 129 4.48 7.80 12.00
C ASP A 129 4.38 6.82 10.82
N ILE A 130 3.21 6.22 10.69
CA ILE A 130 2.80 5.42 9.53
C ILE A 130 1.51 6.04 8.99
N LYS A 131 1.54 6.46 7.72
CA LYS A 131 0.39 7.06 7.03
C LYS A 131 -0.02 6.21 5.84
N SER A 132 -1.32 6.13 5.61
CA SER A 132 -1.90 5.54 4.40
C SER A 132 -2.65 6.61 3.62
N PHE A 133 -2.46 6.62 2.31
CA PHE A 133 -3.08 7.56 1.37
C PHE A 133 -3.75 6.79 0.24
N ARG A 134 -4.96 7.19 -0.13
CA ARG A 134 -5.59 6.65 -1.33
C ARG A 134 -4.93 7.23 -2.59
N LEU A 135 -4.96 6.47 -3.67
CA LEU A 135 -4.65 6.97 -5.01
C LEU A 135 -5.96 7.30 -5.73
N CYS A 136 -6.30 8.59 -5.87
CA CYS A 136 -7.57 9.02 -6.45
C CYS A 136 -7.82 8.48 -7.87
N ASP A 137 -6.80 8.50 -8.75
CA ASP A 137 -7.04 8.36 -10.19
C ASP A 137 -6.77 6.95 -10.74
N SER A 138 -6.02 6.11 -10.03
CA SER A 138 -5.53 4.80 -10.52
C SER A 138 -6.03 3.60 -9.71
N GLY A 139 -6.83 3.85 -8.67
CA GLY A 139 -7.13 2.82 -7.67
C GLY A 139 -5.91 2.47 -6.81
N GLY A 140 -6.16 1.93 -5.62
CA GLY A 140 -5.11 1.52 -4.68
C GLY A 140 -4.71 2.57 -3.65
N PHE A 141 -3.57 2.35 -3.02
CA PHE A 141 -3.12 3.11 -1.85
C PHE A 141 -1.59 3.16 -1.72
N LYS A 142 -1.10 4.10 -0.91
CA LYS A 142 0.31 4.29 -0.60
C LYS A 142 0.51 4.37 0.90
N LEU A 143 1.48 3.61 1.41
CA LEU A 143 1.97 3.70 2.77
C LEU A 143 3.22 4.58 2.83
N GLU A 144 3.32 5.42 3.85
CA GLU A 144 4.52 6.20 4.17
C GLU A 144 4.94 5.95 5.62
N PHE A 145 6.20 5.55 5.81
CA PHE A 145 6.81 5.34 7.12
C PHE A 145 7.85 6.43 7.32
N THR A 146 7.65 7.28 8.33
CA THR A 146 8.52 8.44 8.59
C THR A 146 9.53 8.13 9.69
N PHE A 147 10.80 8.31 9.38
CA PHE A 147 11.92 8.16 10.31
C PHE A 147 12.76 9.44 10.35
N PRO A 148 13.12 9.93 11.54
CA PRO A 148 14.11 10.98 11.70
C PRO A 148 15.52 10.42 11.47
N CYS A 149 16.53 11.29 11.55
CA CYS A 149 17.93 10.88 11.49
C CYS A 149 18.21 9.86 12.61
N ASN A 150 18.80 8.72 12.26
CA ASN A 150 19.09 7.65 13.21
C ASN A 150 20.41 6.91 12.84
N PRO A 151 20.96 6.07 13.74
CA PRO A 151 22.21 5.35 13.48
C PRO A 151 22.19 4.40 12.26
N TYR A 152 21.00 4.04 11.75
CA TYR A 152 20.82 3.11 10.65
C TYR A 152 20.76 3.84 9.30
N PHE A 153 20.05 4.97 9.22
CA PHE A 153 19.91 5.77 8.00
C PHE A 153 19.62 7.26 8.27
N GLU A 154 19.94 8.11 7.27
CA GLU A 154 19.55 9.53 7.23
C GLU A 154 18.01 9.69 7.28
N PRO A 155 17.47 10.87 7.67
CA PRO A 155 16.02 11.08 7.68
C PRO A 155 15.37 10.62 6.38
N SER A 156 14.38 9.75 6.49
CA SER A 156 13.78 9.12 5.33
C SER A 156 12.30 8.89 5.54
N THR A 157 11.55 9.02 4.45
CA THR A 157 10.17 8.54 4.38
C THR A 157 10.15 7.37 3.42
N LEU A 158 10.05 6.15 3.96
CA LEU A 158 9.97 4.94 3.16
C LEU A 158 8.55 4.82 2.62
N LYS A 159 8.42 4.66 1.30
CA LYS A 159 7.12 4.66 0.62
C LYS A 159 6.87 3.33 -0.08
N LYS A 160 5.68 2.78 0.12
CA LYS A 160 5.17 1.59 -0.57
C LYS A 160 3.88 1.96 -1.28
N LYS A 161 3.75 1.66 -2.57
CA LYS A 161 2.56 2.01 -3.38
C LYS A 161 1.98 0.74 -4.01
N TYR A 162 0.69 0.53 -3.80
CA TYR A 162 -0.12 -0.49 -4.46
C TYR A 162 -1.08 0.21 -5.41
N ILE A 163 -1.09 -0.20 -6.67
CA ILE A 163 -2.11 0.20 -7.64
C ILE A 163 -3.06 -0.98 -7.77
N ILE A 164 -4.35 -0.73 -7.81
CA ILE A 164 -5.34 -1.81 -7.95
C ILE A 164 -6.05 -1.57 -9.27
N ASP A 165 -5.76 -2.43 -10.24
CA ASP A 165 -6.48 -2.46 -11.50
C ASP A 165 -7.62 -3.50 -11.42
N ARG A 166 -8.38 -3.64 -12.51
CA ARG A 166 -9.53 -4.54 -12.62
C ARG A 166 -9.17 -6.01 -12.41
N ASP A 167 -7.95 -6.40 -12.79
CA ASP A 167 -7.45 -7.77 -12.68
C ASP A 167 -6.83 -8.08 -11.30
N GLY A 168 -6.80 -7.09 -10.40
CA GLY A 168 -6.30 -7.22 -9.04
C GLY A 168 -5.22 -6.18 -8.70
N PRO A 169 -4.62 -6.27 -7.49
CA PRO A 169 -3.54 -5.38 -7.09
C PRO A 169 -2.29 -5.63 -7.93
N VAL A 170 -1.83 -4.61 -8.65
CA VAL A 170 -0.53 -4.56 -9.32
C VAL A 170 0.43 -3.75 -8.45
N LEU A 171 1.52 -4.38 -8.05
CA LEU A 171 2.54 -3.76 -7.20
C LEU A 171 3.53 -2.97 -8.07
N ILE A 172 3.39 -1.64 -8.13
CA ILE A 172 4.10 -0.82 -9.13
C ILE A 172 5.26 -0.01 -8.55
N LYS A 173 5.41 0.16 -7.23
CA LYS A 173 6.60 0.87 -6.71
C LYS A 173 6.81 0.74 -5.21
N ALA A 174 8.03 0.44 -4.78
CA ALA A 174 8.51 0.89 -3.48
C ALA A 174 9.71 1.81 -3.68
N ARG A 175 9.60 3.04 -3.18
CA ARG A 175 10.71 3.98 -3.16
C ARG A 175 11.12 4.17 -1.72
N GLY A 176 12.12 3.40 -1.32
CA GLY A 176 12.85 3.60 -0.08
C GLY A 176 14.34 3.63 -0.42
N LYS A 177 14.91 4.83 -0.62
CA LYS A 177 16.37 4.95 -0.59
C LYS A 177 16.80 4.83 0.87
N VAL A 178 16.95 3.60 1.38
CA VAL A 178 17.74 3.38 2.59
C VAL A 178 19.18 3.71 2.17
N PRO A 179 19.78 4.80 2.66
CA PRO A 179 21.17 5.14 2.36
C PRO A 179 22.05 3.94 2.71
N ASP A 180 22.97 3.57 1.83
CA ASP A 180 23.99 2.55 2.07
C ASP A 180 24.82 2.91 3.32
N LYS A 181 24.36 2.51 4.51
CA LYS A 181 25.09 2.59 5.77
C LYS A 181 25.11 1.20 6.42
N LYS A 182 26.26 0.90 7.02
CA LYS A 182 26.82 -0.43 7.36
C LYS A 182 26.01 -1.33 8.32
N VAL A 183 24.86 -0.89 8.83
CA VAL A 183 24.24 -1.48 10.04
C VAL A 183 22.98 -2.28 9.76
N LEU A 184 22.18 -1.92 8.75
CA LEU A 184 21.08 -2.78 8.32
C LEU A 184 21.60 -3.88 7.38
N PRO A 185 20.97 -5.06 7.37
CA PRO A 185 21.25 -6.08 6.37
C PRO A 185 21.19 -5.44 4.98
N LYS A 186 22.20 -5.71 4.14
CA LYS A 186 22.17 -5.24 2.74
C LYS A 186 20.87 -5.73 2.11
N MET A 187 20.03 -4.78 1.71
CA MET A 187 18.84 -5.06 0.92
C MET A 187 19.31 -5.62 -0.43
N ALA A 188 18.76 -6.76 -0.84
CA ALA A 188 19.06 -7.31 -2.16
C ALA A 188 18.41 -6.44 -3.23
N ARG A 189 19.20 -5.66 -3.95
CA ARG A 189 18.74 -5.05 -5.20
C ARG A 189 18.77 -6.14 -6.27
N ARG A 190 17.66 -6.36 -6.96
CA ARG A 190 17.68 -7.08 -8.24
C ARG A 190 18.10 -6.05 -9.29
N THR A 191 19.21 -6.28 -9.95
CA THR A 191 19.44 -5.74 -11.30
C THR A 191 19.20 -6.88 -12.27
N SER A 192 18.71 -6.58 -13.48
CA SER A 192 18.32 -7.58 -14.48
C SER A 192 19.36 -8.67 -14.80
N ASN A 193 20.64 -8.42 -14.50
CA ASN A 193 21.75 -9.33 -14.80
C ASN A 193 22.18 -10.30 -13.68
N ASP A 194 21.45 -10.44 -12.56
CA ASP A 194 21.87 -11.32 -11.45
C ASP A 194 21.22 -12.73 -11.53
N ASP A 195 21.84 -13.64 -12.28
CA ASP A 195 21.51 -15.08 -12.42
C ASP A 195 21.77 -15.91 -11.13
N LYS A 196 21.97 -15.28 -9.97
CA LYS A 196 22.26 -16.00 -8.72
C LYS A 196 20.97 -16.28 -7.93
N PRO A 197 20.70 -17.55 -7.58
CA PRO A 197 19.57 -17.88 -6.73
C PRO A 197 19.70 -17.19 -5.38
N LEU A 198 18.59 -16.58 -4.94
CA LEU A 198 18.36 -15.76 -3.74
C LEU A 198 18.59 -16.53 -2.42
N THR A 199 19.76 -17.13 -2.25
CA THR A 199 20.07 -18.06 -1.14
C THR A 199 20.75 -17.38 0.05
N ASN A 200 21.01 -16.06 -0.02
CA ASN A 200 21.82 -15.38 1.00
C ASN A 200 21.29 -13.99 1.43
N THR A 201 19.99 -13.75 1.31
CA THR A 201 19.35 -12.56 1.90
C THR A 201 19.01 -12.84 3.36
N LYS A 202 19.53 -12.01 4.26
CA LYS A 202 19.05 -12.00 5.65
C LYS A 202 17.57 -11.57 5.64
N LYS A 203 16.75 -12.28 6.41
CA LYS A 203 15.36 -11.88 6.67
C LYS A 203 15.38 -10.50 7.34
N SER A 204 14.57 -9.57 6.84
CA SER A 204 14.41 -8.22 7.37
C SER A 204 13.06 -7.68 6.93
N PHE A 205 12.35 -6.98 7.80
CA PHE A 205 11.12 -6.27 7.46
C PHE A 205 11.36 -5.26 6.35
N PHE A 206 12.52 -4.59 6.30
CA PHE A 206 12.80 -3.55 5.33
C PHE A 206 12.85 -4.06 3.88
N ASN A 207 12.94 -5.38 3.67
CA ASN A 207 12.73 -5.98 2.35
C ASN A 207 11.31 -5.72 1.80
N PHE A 208 10.34 -5.39 2.66
CA PHE A 208 9.00 -4.91 2.26
C PHE A 208 9.07 -3.68 1.33
N PHE A 209 10.10 -2.85 1.46
CA PHE A 209 10.30 -1.68 0.57
C PHE A 209 11.15 -1.99 -0.66
N ASN A 210 11.38 -3.27 -0.97
CA ASN A 210 12.14 -3.71 -2.14
C ASN A 210 11.34 -4.83 -2.85
N PRO A 211 10.24 -4.46 -3.52
CA PRO A 211 9.31 -5.39 -4.11
C PRO A 211 9.96 -6.17 -5.25
N PRO A 212 9.43 -7.35 -5.60
CA PRO A 212 9.99 -8.17 -6.66
C PRO A 212 9.88 -7.54 -8.07
N LEU A 213 8.91 -6.64 -8.28
CA LEU A 213 8.55 -5.93 -9.51
C LEU A 213 9.05 -4.47 -9.49
N ASP A 214 10.36 -4.24 -9.44
CA ASP A 214 10.88 -2.88 -9.62
C ASP A 214 10.90 -2.57 -11.13
N HIS A 215 9.81 -2.00 -11.65
CA HIS A 215 9.83 -1.33 -12.96
C HIS A 215 10.31 0.09 -12.72
N ASP A 216 11.62 0.31 -12.82
CA ASP A 216 12.11 1.67 -13.00
C ASP A 216 11.64 2.16 -14.38
N ASP A 217 11.17 3.41 -14.46
CA ASP A 217 10.65 4.02 -15.69
C ASP A 217 11.75 4.16 -16.80
N ASP A 218 13.00 3.78 -16.48
CA ASP A 218 14.19 3.87 -17.32
C ASP A 218 14.76 2.50 -17.74
N ASP A 219 14.24 1.38 -17.21
CA ASP A 219 14.68 0.02 -17.57
C ASP A 219 13.62 -0.66 -18.45
N GLU A 220 13.73 -0.48 -19.77
CA GLU A 220 13.03 -1.27 -20.82
C GLU A 220 13.57 -2.72 -20.89
N GLU A 221 13.73 -3.39 -19.76
CA GLU A 221 13.99 -4.83 -19.76
C GLU A 221 12.74 -5.55 -19.27
N ASP A 222 12.10 -6.25 -20.21
CA ASP A 222 10.97 -7.15 -20.03
C ASP A 222 11.34 -8.24 -18.99
N VAL A 223 11.18 -7.92 -17.71
CA VAL A 223 11.03 -8.95 -16.69
C VAL A 223 9.69 -9.60 -17.02
N ASP A 224 9.72 -10.83 -17.54
CA ASP A 224 8.52 -11.62 -17.78
C ASP A 224 7.65 -11.58 -16.50
N GLU A 225 6.54 -10.84 -16.57
CA GLU A 225 5.62 -10.60 -15.47
C GLU A 225 5.09 -11.93 -14.89
N ASP A 226 5.14 -12.99 -15.72
CA ASP A 226 4.77 -14.38 -15.46
C ASP A 226 5.76 -15.16 -14.57
N ASP A 227 7.02 -14.72 -14.42
CA ASP A 227 8.06 -15.47 -13.68
C ASP A 227 8.12 -15.13 -12.19
N LEU A 228 7.37 -14.15 -11.72
CA LEU A 228 7.25 -13.85 -10.31
C LEU A 228 6.10 -14.64 -9.68
N PRO A 229 6.34 -15.40 -8.59
CA PRO A 229 5.29 -16.14 -7.93
C PRO A 229 4.17 -15.18 -7.50
N ILE A 230 2.99 -15.31 -8.12
CA ILE A 230 1.77 -14.58 -7.76
C ILE A 230 1.51 -14.64 -6.24
N GLU A 231 1.91 -15.73 -5.59
CA GLU A 231 1.87 -15.90 -4.14
C GLU A 231 2.70 -14.88 -3.36
N LEU A 232 3.88 -14.48 -3.85
CA LEU A 232 4.73 -13.47 -3.21
C LEU A 232 4.10 -12.08 -3.32
N ILE A 233 3.53 -11.73 -4.47
CA ILE A 233 2.83 -10.46 -4.68
C ILE A 233 1.58 -10.39 -3.78
N LYS A 234 0.81 -11.48 -3.71
CA LYS A 234 -0.35 -11.58 -2.81
C LYS A 234 0.05 -11.43 -1.35
N LYS A 235 1.09 -12.13 -0.91
CA LYS A 235 1.58 -12.02 0.46
C LYS A 235 2.08 -10.62 0.79
N ASP A 236 2.78 -9.96 -0.15
CA ASP A 236 3.22 -8.58 0.01
C ASP A 236 2.03 -7.62 0.11
N TYR A 237 0.98 -7.84 -0.68
CA TYR A 237 -0.27 -7.07 -0.61
C TYR A 237 -1.03 -7.30 0.71
N GLU A 238 -1.07 -8.53 1.23
CA GLU A 238 -1.69 -8.85 2.52
C GLU A 238 -0.99 -8.19 3.72
N ILE A 239 0.31 -7.90 3.59
CA ILE A 239 1.09 -7.16 4.59
C ILE A 239 0.75 -5.66 4.57
N GLY A 240 0.47 -5.11 3.39
CA GLY A 240 0.18 -3.68 3.16
C GLY A 240 -1.23 -3.26 3.59
#